data_AF-A0A3D5VH34-F1
#
_entry.id   AF-A0A3D5VH34-F1
#
_cell.length_a   1.000
_cell.length_b   1.000
_cell.length_c   1.000
_cell.angle_alpha   90.00
_cell.angle_beta   90.00
_cell.angle_gamma   90.00
#
_symmetry.space_group_name_H-M   'P 1'
#
loop_
_entity.id
_entity.type
_entity.pdbx_description
1 polymer ?
#
loop_
_entity_poly.entity_id
_entity_poly.type
_entity_poly.pdbx_seq_one_letter_code
_entity_poly.pdbx_strand_id
1 'polypeptide(L)'
;MNKQEKVKGLAGTLYIIFKVFFWAAIIFAAAFALGALLTVFLPSDLMKTANIESMRLSLGSTISFSIGDLGDVSFKPVLLAILISCAVALPLFAAICWQLAGILKTVKEDRPFADENAKRLMIIGIVLLNASWIFKVIETVTASVIITAFSIPNISISYNIVDSTILFMGLLVLILAGVFKYGSYLQNEYDATL
;
A
#
# COMPACT_ATOMS: atom_id res chain seq x y z
N MET A 1 31.46 -19.57 4.20
CA MET A 1 30.02 -19.34 4.46
C MET A 1 29.22 -20.03 3.37
N ASN A 2 28.49 -21.07 3.73
CA ASN A 2 27.73 -21.92 2.79
C ASN A 2 26.60 -21.09 2.13
N LYS A 3 26.26 -21.33 0.86
CA LYS A 3 25.20 -20.59 0.14
C LYS A 3 23.87 -20.62 0.92
N GLN A 4 23.54 -21.74 1.55
CA GLN A 4 22.34 -21.89 2.38
C GLN A 4 22.35 -21.00 3.63
N GLU A 5 23.49 -20.87 4.31
CA GLU A 5 23.61 -19.98 5.48
C GLU A 5 23.41 -18.52 5.11
N LYS A 6 23.90 -18.10 3.93
CA LYS A 6 23.69 -16.73 3.42
C LYS A 6 22.21 -16.43 3.21
N VAL A 7 21.47 -17.36 2.60
CA VAL A 7 20.03 -17.21 2.34
C VAL A 7 19.24 -17.14 3.65
N LYS A 8 19.58 -17.98 4.64
CA LYS A 8 18.97 -17.91 5.98
C LYS A 8 19.23 -16.60 6.69
N GLY A 9 20.47 -16.13 6.68
CA GLY A 9 20.84 -14.84 7.29
C GLY A 9 20.05 -13.69 6.67
N LEU A 10 19.95 -13.67 5.35
CA LEU A 10 19.19 -12.66 4.60
C LEU A 10 17.68 -12.75 4.89
N ALA A 11 17.12 -13.96 4.91
CA ALA A 11 15.72 -14.18 5.27
C ALA A 11 15.42 -13.72 6.71
N GLY A 12 16.33 -13.96 7.64
CA GLY A 12 16.24 -13.49 9.02
C GLY A 12 16.22 -11.96 9.13
N THR A 13 17.12 -11.27 8.42
CA THR A 13 17.16 -9.80 8.39
C THR A 13 15.88 -9.23 7.77
N LEU A 14 15.46 -9.75 6.61
CA LEU A 14 14.23 -9.33 5.96
C LEU A 14 12.99 -9.57 6.83
N TYR A 15 12.94 -10.71 7.54
CA TYR A 15 11.84 -11.02 8.45
C TYR A 15 11.64 -9.91 9.49
N ILE A 16 12.74 -9.46 10.10
CA ILE A 16 12.70 -8.37 11.11
C ILE A 16 12.24 -7.07 10.45
N ILE A 17 12.79 -6.72 9.28
CA ILE A 17 12.44 -5.50 8.54
C ILE A 17 10.94 -5.48 8.23
N PHE A 18 10.39 -6.54 7.63
CA PHE A 18 8.96 -6.60 7.29
C PHE A 18 8.06 -6.58 8.52
N LYS A 19 8.50 -7.15 9.65
CA LYS A 19 7.77 -7.07 10.91
C LYS A 19 7.75 -5.65 11.47
N VAL A 20 8.86 -4.92 11.38
CA VAL A 20 8.93 -3.50 11.76
C VAL A 20 8.03 -2.66 10.86
N PHE A 21 8.09 -2.86 9.54
CA PHE A 21 7.21 -2.16 8.60
C PHE A 21 5.74 -2.47 8.83
N PHE A 22 5.39 -3.71 9.16
CA PHE A 22 4.03 -4.07 9.55
C PHE A 22 3.54 -3.23 10.73
N TRP A 23 4.27 -3.24 11.85
CA TRP A 23 3.87 -2.50 13.04
C TRP A 23 3.86 -0.98 12.81
N ALA A 24 4.84 -0.45 12.10
CA ALA A 24 4.87 0.95 11.72
C ALA A 24 3.63 1.32 10.88
N ALA A 25 3.29 0.52 9.87
CA ALA A 25 2.12 0.74 9.02
C ALA A 25 0.81 0.74 9.82
N ILE A 26 0.65 -0.17 10.79
CA ILE A 26 -0.53 -0.21 11.67
C ILE A 26 -0.60 1.05 12.55
N ILE A 27 0.51 1.46 13.16
CA ILE A 27 0.58 2.65 14.01
C ILE A 27 0.23 3.91 13.20
N PHE A 28 0.84 4.06 12.02
CA PHE A 28 0.54 5.20 11.15
C PHE A 28 -0.89 5.17 10.62
N ALA A 29 -1.44 4.00 10.27
CA ALA A 29 -2.83 3.88 9.85
C ALA A 29 -3.78 4.35 10.96
N ALA A 30 -3.54 3.93 12.20
CA ALA A 30 -4.32 4.37 13.36
C ALA A 30 -4.16 5.89 13.61
N ALA A 31 -2.95 6.41 13.51
CA ALA A 31 -2.67 7.84 13.67
C ALA A 31 -3.37 8.69 12.58
N PHE A 32 -3.38 8.23 11.33
CA PHE A 32 -4.07 8.93 10.24
C PHE A 32 -5.60 8.82 10.36
N ALA A 33 -6.13 7.67 10.78
CA ALA A 33 -7.56 7.53 11.06
C ALA A 33 -8.01 8.45 12.21
N LEU A 34 -7.23 8.51 13.29
CA LEU A 34 -7.47 9.43 14.40
C LEU A 34 -7.37 10.89 13.94
N GLY A 35 -6.35 11.22 13.15
CA GLY A 35 -6.19 12.55 12.56
C GLY A 35 -7.39 12.93 11.69
N ALA A 36 -7.87 12.02 10.84
CA ALA A 36 -9.06 12.24 10.02
C ALA A 36 -10.28 12.52 10.91
N LEU A 37 -10.47 11.74 11.98
CA LEU A 37 -11.56 11.95 12.93
C LEU A 37 -11.46 13.30 13.64
N LEU A 38 -10.28 13.69 14.13
CA LEU A 38 -10.06 14.99 14.77
C LEU A 38 -10.31 16.17 13.83
N THR A 39 -9.85 16.07 12.57
CA THR A 39 -10.07 17.13 11.57
C THR A 39 -11.55 17.35 11.26
N VAL A 40 -12.40 16.32 11.34
CA VAL A 40 -13.86 16.48 11.20
C VAL A 40 -14.41 17.43 12.27
N PHE A 41 -13.99 17.26 13.53
CA PHE A 41 -14.45 18.05 14.68
C PHE A 41 -13.84 19.46 14.77
N LEU A 42 -12.75 19.75 14.06
CA LEU A 42 -12.14 21.09 14.09
C LEU A 42 -12.95 22.11 13.27
N PRO A 43 -13.20 23.33 13.78
CA PRO A 43 -13.84 24.40 13.03
C PRO A 43 -13.06 24.73 11.75
N SER A 44 -13.78 24.92 10.64
CA SER A 44 -13.18 25.27 9.35
C SER A 44 -12.45 26.61 9.34
N ASP A 45 -12.75 27.50 10.30
CA ASP A 45 -12.14 28.83 10.39
C ASP A 45 -10.69 28.81 10.89
N LEU A 46 -10.27 27.76 11.61
CA LEU A 46 -8.88 27.62 12.09
C LEU A 46 -7.92 27.07 11.03
N MET A 47 -8.43 26.58 9.89
CA MET A 47 -7.65 25.99 8.79
C MET A 47 -7.79 26.76 7.47
N LYS A 48 -8.22 28.02 7.56
CA LYS A 48 -8.05 28.98 6.47
C LYS A 48 -6.58 29.35 6.41
N THR A 49 -5.94 29.14 5.28
CA THR A 49 -4.52 29.46 5.13
C THR A 49 -4.36 30.90 4.66
N ALA A 50 -3.42 31.60 5.30
CA ALA A 50 -2.91 32.88 4.82
C ALA A 50 -2.16 32.67 3.49
N ASN A 51 -2.60 33.42 2.48
CA ASN A 51 -1.99 33.67 1.16
C ASN A 51 -0.80 32.77 0.77
N ILE A 52 -1.05 31.72 -0.04
CA ILE A 52 -0.02 30.81 -0.52
C ILE A 52 0.48 31.29 -1.89
N GLU A 53 1.68 31.89 -1.91
CA GLU A 53 2.28 32.43 -3.15
C GLU A 53 2.54 31.36 -4.21
N SER A 54 2.93 30.14 -3.81
CA SER A 54 3.01 29.01 -4.73
C SER A 54 2.94 27.66 -4.01
N MET A 55 2.20 26.71 -4.58
CA MET A 55 2.17 25.33 -4.13
C MET A 55 2.38 24.39 -5.31
N ARG A 56 3.36 23.49 -5.18
CA ARG A 56 3.55 22.36 -6.10
C ARG A 56 3.04 21.10 -5.43
N LEU A 57 1.93 20.57 -5.93
CA LEU A 57 1.39 19.28 -5.53
C LEU A 57 1.61 18.28 -6.65
N SER A 58 2.18 17.13 -6.29
CA SER A 58 2.31 15.97 -7.16
C SER A 58 1.52 14.82 -6.56
N LEU A 59 0.54 14.30 -7.28
CA LEU A 59 -0.19 13.09 -6.91
C LEU A 59 0.15 12.00 -7.92
N GLY A 60 0.97 11.04 -7.49
CA GLY A 60 1.50 10.00 -8.37
C GLY A 60 2.38 10.54 -9.51
N SER A 61 2.44 9.80 -10.61
CA SER A 61 3.08 10.22 -11.88
C SER A 61 2.12 10.92 -12.84
N THR A 62 0.83 10.96 -12.51
CA THR A 62 -0.24 11.40 -13.41
C THR A 62 -0.58 12.88 -13.24
N ILE A 63 -0.31 13.45 -12.06
CA ILE A 63 -0.80 14.79 -11.74
C ILE A 63 0.32 15.64 -11.12
N SER A 64 0.81 16.62 -11.88
CA SER A 64 1.68 17.68 -11.37
C SER A 64 1.03 19.04 -11.60
N PHE A 65 0.71 19.76 -10.53
CA PHE A 65 0.17 21.11 -10.62
C PHE A 65 1.15 22.12 -10.03
N SER A 66 1.30 23.25 -10.71
CA SER A 66 1.91 24.46 -10.18
C SER A 66 0.82 25.51 -10.18
N ILE A 67 0.31 25.85 -9.00
CA ILE A 67 -0.75 26.87 -8.87
C ILE A 67 -0.09 28.14 -8.33
N GLY A 68 -0.34 29.25 -9.00
CA GLY A 68 0.01 30.60 -8.53
C GLY A 68 -1.21 31.26 -7.88
N ASP A 69 -0.94 32.09 -6.88
CA ASP A 69 -1.88 32.92 -6.10
C ASP A 69 -3.22 32.24 -5.75
N LEU A 70 -3.15 31.37 -4.75
CA LEU A 70 -4.34 30.79 -4.12
C LEU A 70 -4.83 31.80 -3.09
N GLY A 71 -6.00 32.41 -3.35
CA GLY A 71 -6.71 33.27 -2.38
C GLY A 71 -7.10 32.52 -1.10
N ASP A 72 -8.12 33.01 -0.38
CA ASP A 72 -8.54 32.39 0.88
C ASP A 72 -9.27 31.05 0.64
N VAL A 73 -8.50 29.97 0.57
CA VAL A 73 -8.98 28.60 0.29
C VAL A 73 -8.93 27.74 1.56
N SER A 74 -9.99 26.97 1.78
CA SER A 74 -10.06 26.00 2.87
C SER A 74 -9.22 24.76 2.56
N PHE A 75 -8.17 24.52 3.37
CA PHE A 75 -7.29 23.34 3.25
C PHE A 75 -7.88 22.08 3.90
N LYS A 76 -8.89 22.25 4.78
CA LYS A 76 -9.54 21.16 5.53
C LYS A 76 -9.96 19.96 4.66
N PRO A 77 -10.70 20.11 3.54
CA PRO A 77 -11.12 18.97 2.74
C PRO A 77 -9.95 18.21 2.12
N VAL A 78 -8.88 18.92 1.71
CA VAL A 78 -7.67 18.31 1.14
C VAL A 78 -6.93 17.50 2.20
N LEU A 79 -6.73 18.06 3.39
CA LEU A 79 -6.11 17.36 4.50
C LEU A 79 -6.90 16.09 4.87
N LEU A 80 -8.23 16.20 4.97
CA LEU A 80 -9.10 15.07 5.28
C LEU A 80 -9.01 13.97 4.22
N ALA A 81 -9.02 14.33 2.93
CA ALA A 81 -8.86 13.37 1.84
C ALA A 81 -7.52 12.64 1.92
N ILE A 82 -6.41 13.35 2.19
CA ILE A 82 -5.09 12.73 2.34
C ILE A 82 -5.05 11.78 3.54
N LEU A 83 -5.59 12.21 4.69
CA LEU A 83 -5.60 11.39 5.91
C LEU A 83 -6.39 10.08 5.72
N ILE A 84 -7.58 10.16 5.10
CA ILE A 84 -8.39 8.97 4.78
C ILE A 84 -7.63 8.07 3.79
N SER A 85 -7.06 8.65 2.73
CA SER A 85 -6.29 7.90 1.73
C SER A 85 -5.13 7.11 2.36
N CYS A 86 -4.36 7.74 3.25
CA CYS A 86 -3.30 7.07 3.99
C CYS A 86 -3.84 5.99 4.95
N ALA A 87 -4.94 6.28 5.65
CA ALA A 87 -5.58 5.32 6.58
C ALA A 87 -6.11 4.07 5.86
N VAL A 88 -6.52 4.18 4.60
CA VAL A 88 -6.96 3.04 3.77
C VAL A 88 -5.78 2.30 3.12
N ALA A 89 -4.76 3.02 2.64
CA ALA A 89 -3.64 2.41 1.92
C ALA A 89 -2.70 1.61 2.85
N LEU A 90 -2.43 2.11 4.05
CA LEU A 90 -1.48 1.48 4.96
C LEU A 90 -1.89 0.08 5.45
N PRO A 91 -3.15 -0.22 5.78
CA PRO A 91 -3.59 -1.57 6.09
C PRO A 91 -3.34 -2.59 4.97
N LEU A 92 -3.51 -2.20 3.70
CA LEU A 92 -3.20 -3.08 2.56
C LEU A 92 -1.71 -3.40 2.51
N PHE A 93 -0.86 -2.39 2.70
CA PHE A 93 0.59 -2.57 2.79
C PHE A 93 1.00 -3.43 3.98
N ALA A 94 0.37 -3.21 5.15
CA ALA A 94 0.59 -4.02 6.35
C ALA A 94 0.23 -5.49 6.11
N ALA A 95 -0.91 -5.76 5.45
CA ALA A 95 -1.30 -7.13 5.11
C ALA A 95 -0.22 -7.83 4.28
N ILE A 96 0.34 -7.18 3.26
CA ILE A 96 1.44 -7.74 2.46
C ILE A 96 2.69 -7.99 3.31
N CYS A 97 3.10 -7.03 4.15
CA CYS A 97 4.25 -7.18 5.04
C CYS A 97 4.11 -8.35 6.00
N TRP A 98 2.90 -8.55 6.56
CA TRP A 98 2.61 -9.67 7.45
C TRP A 98 2.76 -11.02 6.74
N GLN A 99 2.24 -11.13 5.51
CA GLN A 99 2.36 -12.37 4.74
C GLN A 99 3.81 -12.65 4.33
N LEU A 100 4.55 -11.63 3.89
CA LEU A 100 5.98 -11.76 3.56
C LEU A 100 6.83 -12.14 4.77
N ALA A 101 6.61 -11.53 5.92
CA ALA A 101 7.28 -11.92 7.16
C ALA A 101 7.02 -13.40 7.49
N GLY A 102 5.80 -13.87 7.29
CA GLY A 102 5.46 -15.28 7.42
C GLY A 102 6.26 -16.22 6.51
N ILE A 103 6.40 -15.86 5.23
CA ILE A 103 7.18 -16.63 4.25
C ILE A 103 8.67 -16.62 4.62
N LEU A 104 9.21 -15.48 5.03
CA LEU A 104 10.61 -15.36 5.43
C LEU A 104 10.92 -16.15 6.71
N LYS A 105 9.95 -16.25 7.62
CA LYS A 105 10.06 -17.11 8.81
C LYS A 105 10.21 -18.57 8.43
N THR A 106 9.37 -19.10 7.54
CA THR A 106 9.43 -20.51 7.12
C THR A 106 10.67 -20.80 6.28
N VAL A 107 11.13 -19.85 5.46
CA VAL A 107 12.42 -19.96 4.74
C VAL A 107 13.61 -20.04 5.71
N LYS A 108 13.60 -19.25 6.79
CA LYS A 108 14.63 -19.33 7.84
C LYS A 108 14.64 -20.70 8.53
N GLU A 109 13.48 -21.34 8.62
CA GLU A 109 13.27 -22.69 9.19
C GLU A 109 13.52 -23.82 8.18
N ASP A 110 14.13 -23.56 7.02
CA ASP A 110 14.37 -24.53 5.93
C ASP A 110 13.11 -25.12 5.28
N ARG A 111 11.96 -24.44 5.40
CA ARG A 111 10.68 -24.89 4.83
C ARG A 111 10.13 -23.89 3.80
N PRO A 112 10.83 -23.65 2.68
CA PRO A 112 10.39 -22.68 1.67
C PRO A 112 9.08 -23.08 0.97
N PHE A 113 8.81 -24.38 0.82
CA PHE A 113 7.59 -24.91 0.21
C PHE A 113 6.58 -25.45 1.23
N ALA A 114 6.58 -24.90 2.44
CA ALA A 114 5.52 -25.16 3.40
C ALA A 114 4.15 -24.75 2.80
N ASP A 115 3.10 -25.56 3.00
CA ASP A 115 1.75 -25.31 2.44
C ASP A 115 1.21 -23.92 2.84
N GLU A 116 1.59 -23.43 4.02
CA GLU A 116 1.24 -22.10 4.49
C GLU A 116 1.80 -21.00 3.57
N ASN A 117 2.98 -21.18 2.97
CA ASN A 117 3.55 -20.18 2.07
C ASN A 117 2.74 -20.01 0.78
N ALA A 118 2.17 -21.09 0.26
CA ALA A 118 1.25 -21.01 -0.88
C ALA A 118 0.01 -20.19 -0.52
N LYS A 119 -0.57 -20.41 0.66
CA LYS A 119 -1.71 -19.63 1.17
C LYS A 119 -1.34 -18.15 1.39
N ARG A 120 -0.15 -17.87 1.93
CA ARG A 120 0.36 -16.50 2.12
C ARG A 120 0.52 -15.77 0.80
N LEU A 121 1.10 -16.41 -0.21
CA LEU A 121 1.21 -15.85 -1.57
C LEU A 121 -0.17 -15.61 -2.18
N MET A 122 -1.11 -16.55 -2.02
CA MET A 122 -2.49 -16.36 -2.49
C MET A 122 -3.13 -15.11 -1.89
N ILE A 123 -2.97 -14.90 -0.57
CA ILE A 123 -3.47 -13.70 0.11
C ILE A 123 -2.80 -12.43 -0.44
N ILE A 124 -1.47 -12.43 -0.65
CA ILE A 124 -0.76 -11.28 -1.24
C ILE A 124 -1.32 -10.97 -2.63
N GLY A 125 -1.51 -11.99 -3.48
CA GLY A 125 -2.08 -11.83 -4.81
C GLY A 125 -3.48 -11.20 -4.77
N ILE A 126 -4.37 -11.69 -3.90
CA ILE A 126 -5.71 -11.13 -3.70
C ILE A 126 -5.65 -9.68 -3.21
N VAL A 127 -4.77 -9.37 -2.26
CA VAL A 127 -4.59 -8.00 -1.76
C VAL A 127 -4.14 -7.06 -2.88
N LEU A 128 -3.20 -7.49 -3.72
CA LEU A 128 -2.72 -6.69 -4.86
C LEU A 128 -3.83 -6.46 -5.90
N LEU A 129 -4.61 -7.49 -6.25
CA LEU A 129 -5.75 -7.33 -7.16
C LEU A 129 -6.74 -6.27 -6.65
N ASN A 130 -7.06 -6.31 -5.36
CA ASN A 130 -7.95 -5.31 -4.76
C ASN A 130 -7.29 -3.92 -4.66
N ALA A 131 -6.00 -3.86 -4.32
CA ALA A 131 -5.26 -2.60 -4.25
C ALA A 131 -5.24 -1.85 -5.59
N SER A 132 -5.24 -2.59 -6.72
CA SER A 132 -5.17 -2.01 -8.07
C SER A 132 -6.28 -1.01 -8.39
N TRP A 133 -7.51 -1.25 -7.93
CA TRP A 133 -8.63 -0.34 -8.13
C TRP A 133 -8.83 0.58 -6.92
N ILE A 134 -8.56 0.11 -5.69
CA ILE A 134 -8.65 0.95 -4.48
C ILE A 134 -7.73 2.17 -4.59
N PHE A 135 -6.48 1.99 -5.04
CA PHE A 135 -5.56 3.11 -5.19
C PHE A 135 -6.00 4.10 -6.27
N LYS A 136 -6.62 3.64 -7.35
CA LYS A 136 -7.16 4.54 -8.39
C LYS A 136 -8.38 5.33 -7.90
N VAL A 137 -9.23 4.71 -7.10
CA VAL A 137 -10.33 5.42 -6.41
C VAL A 137 -9.77 6.48 -5.47
N ILE A 138 -8.80 6.11 -4.63
CA ILE A 138 -8.11 7.05 -3.72
C ILE A 138 -7.50 8.24 -4.48
N GLU A 139 -6.77 7.97 -5.56
CA GLU A 139 -6.13 8.99 -6.40
C GLU A 139 -7.17 9.93 -7.02
N THR A 140 -8.24 9.37 -7.61
CA THR A 140 -9.31 10.12 -8.28
C THR A 140 -10.11 10.99 -7.30
N VAL A 141 -10.47 10.44 -6.13
CA VAL A 141 -11.20 11.16 -5.09
C VAL A 141 -10.33 12.28 -4.53
N THR A 142 -9.07 12.00 -4.20
CA THR A 142 -8.14 13.00 -3.67
C THR A 142 -7.89 14.12 -4.69
N ALA A 143 -7.68 13.77 -5.96
CA ALA A 143 -7.51 14.76 -7.03
C ALA A 143 -8.76 15.64 -7.21
N SER A 144 -9.95 15.04 -7.21
CA SER A 144 -11.21 15.77 -7.29
C SER A 144 -11.36 16.76 -6.13
N VAL A 145 -11.07 16.32 -4.90
CA VAL A 145 -11.13 17.18 -3.72
C VAL A 145 -10.14 18.35 -3.82
N ILE A 146 -8.92 18.11 -4.29
CA ILE A 146 -7.90 19.16 -4.50
C ILE A 146 -8.36 20.17 -5.55
N ILE A 147 -8.87 19.70 -6.68
CA ILE A 147 -9.32 20.57 -7.79
C ILE A 147 -10.50 21.43 -7.34
N THR A 148 -11.47 20.85 -6.64
CA THR A 148 -12.62 21.59 -6.13
C THR A 148 -12.22 22.56 -5.01
N ALA A 149 -11.36 22.14 -4.07
CA ALA A 149 -10.93 23.00 -2.98
C ALA A 149 -10.20 24.24 -3.52
N PHE A 150 -9.25 24.05 -4.44
CA PHE A 150 -8.42 25.14 -4.97
C PHE A 150 -8.99 25.82 -6.21
N SER A 151 -10.21 25.48 -6.65
CA SER A 151 -10.87 26.05 -7.83
C SER A 151 -9.98 26.09 -9.07
N ILE A 152 -9.18 25.04 -9.30
CA ILE A 152 -8.13 25.06 -10.32
C ILE A 152 -8.77 24.97 -11.71
N PRO A 153 -8.60 25.97 -12.59
CA PRO A 153 -9.21 25.95 -13.92
C PRO A 153 -8.45 25.03 -14.89
N ASN A 154 -9.16 24.55 -15.91
CA ASN A 154 -8.61 23.86 -17.08
C ASN A 154 -7.81 22.57 -16.82
N ILE A 155 -8.25 21.74 -15.87
CA ILE A 155 -7.69 20.40 -15.67
C ILE A 155 -8.57 19.33 -16.30
N SER A 156 -7.97 18.47 -17.12
CA SER A 156 -8.54 17.20 -17.55
C SER A 156 -8.07 16.08 -16.61
N ILE A 157 -9.02 15.44 -15.93
CA ILE A 157 -8.72 14.23 -15.13
C ILE A 157 -8.87 13.02 -16.06
N SER A 158 -7.78 12.28 -16.27
CA SER A 158 -7.84 10.98 -16.94
C SER A 158 -8.32 9.92 -15.95
N TYR A 159 -9.52 9.37 -16.17
CA TYR A 159 -10.08 8.32 -15.33
C TYR A 159 -9.57 6.94 -15.78
N ASN A 160 -8.49 6.48 -15.16
CA ASN A 160 -8.08 5.07 -15.24
C ASN A 160 -8.69 4.32 -14.06
N ILE A 161 -9.56 3.35 -14.35
CA ILE A 161 -10.33 2.63 -13.32
C ILE A 161 -9.44 1.64 -12.54
N VAL A 162 -8.35 1.17 -13.16
CA VAL A 162 -7.48 0.13 -12.60
C VAL A 162 -6.01 0.45 -12.86
N ASP A 163 -5.17 0.21 -11.86
CA ASP A 163 -3.71 0.18 -12.04
C ASP A 163 -3.29 -1.16 -12.67
N SER A 164 -3.02 -1.15 -13.97
CA SER A 164 -2.66 -2.36 -14.72
C SER A 164 -1.38 -3.01 -14.21
N THR A 165 -0.43 -2.25 -13.67
CA THR A 165 0.84 -2.78 -13.15
C THR A 165 0.60 -3.57 -11.87
N ILE A 166 -0.15 -3.01 -10.92
CA ILE A 166 -0.46 -3.68 -9.66
C ILE A 166 -1.39 -4.88 -9.90
N LEU A 167 -2.36 -4.74 -10.80
CA LEU A 167 -3.24 -5.83 -11.20
C LEU A 167 -2.43 -7.01 -11.74
N PHE A 168 -1.53 -6.75 -12.69
CA PHE A 168 -0.69 -7.77 -13.29
C PHE A 168 0.24 -8.43 -12.27
N MET A 169 0.83 -7.63 -11.36
CA MET A 169 1.64 -8.16 -10.25
C MET A 169 0.81 -9.11 -9.36
N GLY A 170 -0.44 -8.75 -9.05
CA GLY A 170 -1.34 -9.61 -8.28
C GLY A 170 -1.59 -10.95 -8.96
N LEU A 171 -1.84 -10.95 -10.28
CA LEU A 171 -2.00 -12.18 -11.07
C LEU A 171 -0.73 -13.04 -11.05
N LEU A 172 0.46 -12.45 -11.23
CA LEU A 172 1.73 -13.18 -11.17
C LEU A 172 1.95 -13.83 -9.81
N VAL A 173 1.64 -13.12 -8.72
CA VAL A 173 1.75 -13.67 -7.36
C VAL A 173 0.77 -14.82 -7.13
N LEU A 174 -0.44 -14.77 -7.70
CA LEU A 174 -1.38 -15.90 -7.65
C LEU A 174 -0.88 -17.12 -8.40
N ILE A 175 -0.25 -16.92 -9.58
CA ILE A 175 0.40 -18.02 -10.30
C ILE A 175 1.51 -18.62 -9.43
N LEU A 176 2.34 -17.78 -8.81
CA LEU A 176 3.39 -18.22 -7.91
C LEU A 176 2.84 -19.00 -6.71
N ALA A 177 1.69 -18.60 -6.16
CA ALA A 177 1.00 -19.35 -5.11
C ALA A 177 0.64 -20.78 -5.56
N GLY A 178 0.16 -20.93 -6.80
CA GLY A 178 -0.09 -22.25 -7.41
C GLY A 178 1.18 -23.09 -7.57
N VAL A 179 2.28 -22.47 -8.03
CA VAL A 179 3.59 -23.13 -8.14
C VAL A 179 4.10 -23.59 -6.76
N PHE A 180 3.97 -22.76 -5.72
CA PHE A 180 4.36 -23.14 -4.36
C PHE A 180 3.50 -24.28 -3.80
N LYS A 181 2.20 -24.28 -4.11
CA LYS A 181 1.29 -25.37 -3.72
C LYS A 181 1.70 -26.70 -4.36
N TYR A 182 2.05 -26.67 -5.65
CA TYR A 182 2.54 -27.86 -6.34
C TYR A 182 3.91 -28.30 -5.81
N GLY A 183 4.82 -27.35 -5.53
CA GLY A 183 6.10 -27.66 -4.88
C GLY A 183 5.94 -28.33 -3.51
N SER A 184 4.97 -27.88 -2.71
CA SER A 184 4.63 -28.50 -1.43
C SER A 184 4.15 -29.94 -1.60
N TYR A 185 3.29 -30.18 -2.60
CA TYR A 185 2.82 -31.53 -2.94
C TYR A 185 3.98 -32.47 -3.29
N LEU A 186 4.90 -32.05 -4.16
CA LEU A 186 6.06 -32.85 -4.55
C LEU A 186 7.01 -33.13 -3.38
N GLN A 187 7.20 -32.15 -2.50
CA GLN A 187 8.03 -32.33 -1.31
C GLN A 187 7.42 -33.39 -0.38
N ASN A 188 6.10 -33.36 -0.18
CA ASN A 188 5.40 -34.35 0.65
C ASN A 188 5.47 -35.77 0.06
N GLU A 189 5.36 -35.92 -1.27
CA GLU A 189 5.52 -37.22 -1.93
C GLU A 189 6.94 -37.76 -1.75
N TYR A 190 7.95 -36.91 -1.93
CA TYR A 190 9.35 -37.30 -1.74
C TYR A 190 9.62 -37.73 -0.29
N ASP A 191 9.19 -36.92 0.69
CA ASP A 191 9.38 -37.20 2.12
C ASP A 191 8.63 -38.46 2.58
N ALA A 192 7.52 -38.83 1.93
CA ALA A 192 6.76 -40.05 2.21
C ALA A 192 7.39 -41.34 1.63
N THR A 193 8.37 -41.20 0.73
CA THR A 193 9.06 -42.34 0.09
C THR A 193 10.42 -42.68 0.70
N LEU A 194 10.89 -41.89 1.66
CA LEU A 194 12.11 -42.12 2.46
C LEU A 194 11.78 -42.80 3.79
#